data_AF-A0AA40G056-F1
#
_entry.id   AF-A0AA40G056-F1
#
_cell.length_a   1.000
_cell.length_b   1.000
_cell.length_c   1.000
_cell.angle_alpha   90.00
_cell.angle_beta   90.00
_cell.angle_gamma   90.00
#
_symmetry.space_group_name_H-M   'P 1'
#
loop_
_entity.id
_entity.type
_entity.pdbx_description
1 polymer ?
#
loop_
_entity_poly.entity_id
_entity_poly.type
_entity_poly.pdbx_seq_one_letter_code
_entity_poly.pdbx_strand_id
1 'polypeptide(L)'
;MLRRNQKAFLYCQLFGLSEEDESQIFVKFFTFHKCYDLIPTSAKLVVFDTHLLVKKAFFALVYNGVRAAPLWDSSRQEFVGMLTITDFIKILQMYYTSPSVTMDELEEHELDTWRKVLKDQVHPLVSIGPDANLYEAIKTLIQNRIHRLPVIDPDTGNVLYILTHKRILRFLFLYIHELPKPSFTDKTLRELRIGTFENIETATEETSIILALKKFVERRVSALPIIDAEGKLVNIYSKFDVINLAAEKTYNNLDVSLREANEHRNEWFEGVQSCKLDETLFTIMERIVRAEVHRLVVVDDDDKVIGIISLSDLLFYLVLRPCGEDGSSNKDSSISLRAQDSMSKAPSSVQSEASIPDGETEAEQDTAEVNQSEEAPATPSPPLSPAASDISEPQSTLVNQSQESAWREVTVSGGD
;
A
#
# COMPACT_ATOMS: atom_id res chain seq x y z
N MET A 1 -26.22 9.65 22.46
CA MET A 1 -25.93 9.05 23.78
C MET A 1 -26.77 7.81 24.04
N LEU A 2 -28.11 7.88 24.19
CA LEU A 2 -28.97 6.73 24.58
C LEU A 2 -28.61 5.36 23.96
N ARG A 3 -28.45 5.27 22.62
CA ARG A 3 -28.10 4.00 21.93
C ARG A 3 -26.74 3.39 22.34
N ARG A 4 -25.79 4.14 22.94
CA ARG A 4 -24.53 3.58 23.47
C ARG A 4 -24.74 2.92 24.82
N ASN A 5 -25.24 3.66 25.81
CA ASN A 5 -25.47 3.16 27.17
C ASN A 5 -26.35 1.90 27.17
N GLN A 6 -27.33 1.81 26.26
CA GLN A 6 -28.21 0.65 26.12
C GLN A 6 -27.50 -0.57 25.48
N LYS A 7 -26.54 -0.38 24.55
CA LYS A 7 -25.64 -1.45 24.10
C LYS A 7 -24.69 -1.87 25.23
N ALA A 8 -24.04 -0.94 25.94
CA ALA A 8 -23.09 -1.23 27.02
C ALA A 8 -23.70 -2.08 28.16
N PHE A 9 -24.93 -1.78 28.58
CA PHE A 9 -25.64 -2.62 29.56
C PHE A 9 -25.92 -4.03 29.03
N LEU A 10 -26.20 -4.16 27.73
CA LEU A 10 -26.39 -5.45 27.07
C LEU A 10 -25.09 -6.27 26.97
N TYR A 11 -23.92 -5.62 26.81
CA TYR A 11 -22.61 -6.29 26.86
C TYR A 11 -22.41 -7.03 28.20
N CYS A 12 -22.64 -6.36 29.33
CA CYS A 12 -22.52 -7.00 30.65
C CYS A 12 -23.59 -8.07 30.94
N GLN A 13 -24.70 -8.13 30.18
CA GLN A 13 -25.72 -9.18 30.34
C GLN A 13 -25.60 -10.35 29.35
N LEU A 14 -25.02 -10.14 28.17
CA LEU A 14 -24.77 -11.18 27.17
C LEU A 14 -23.48 -11.97 27.45
N PHE A 15 -22.47 -11.32 28.02
CA PHE A 15 -21.18 -11.94 28.31
C PHE A 15 -21.09 -12.32 29.79
N GLY A 16 -21.67 -13.47 30.13
CA GLY A 16 -21.47 -14.14 31.42
C GLY A 16 -20.06 -14.75 31.48
N LEU A 17 -19.07 -13.91 31.76
CA LEU A 17 -17.64 -14.24 31.59
C LEU A 17 -17.18 -15.40 32.50
N SER A 18 -16.55 -16.40 31.88
CA SER A 18 -15.49 -17.22 32.48
C SER A 18 -14.11 -16.64 32.11
N GLU A 19 -13.03 -17.15 32.69
CA GLU A 19 -11.66 -16.70 32.37
C GLU A 19 -11.28 -16.92 30.89
N GLU A 20 -11.80 -17.99 30.25
CA GLU A 20 -11.64 -18.21 28.80
C GLU A 20 -12.36 -17.13 27.98
N ASP A 21 -13.49 -16.64 28.49
CA ASP A 21 -14.39 -15.71 27.81
C ASP A 21 -13.82 -14.28 27.73
N GLU A 22 -13.03 -13.86 28.72
CA GLU A 22 -12.27 -12.61 28.68
C GLU A 22 -11.30 -12.57 27.49
N SER A 23 -10.63 -13.68 27.20
CA SER A 23 -9.65 -13.77 26.10
C SER A 23 -10.28 -13.52 24.73
N GLN A 24 -11.59 -13.76 24.60
CA GLN A 24 -12.35 -13.63 23.37
C GLN A 24 -13.19 -12.35 23.30
N ILE A 25 -13.09 -11.42 24.25
CA ILE A 25 -14.03 -10.29 24.31
C ILE A 25 -13.99 -9.39 23.07
N PHE A 26 -12.82 -9.23 22.45
CA PHE A 26 -12.68 -8.49 21.17
C PHE A 26 -13.21 -9.30 19.98
N VAL A 27 -13.00 -10.62 19.94
CA VAL A 27 -13.62 -11.52 18.95
C VAL A 27 -15.14 -11.37 18.99
N LYS A 28 -15.72 -11.46 20.18
CA LYS A 28 -17.17 -11.33 20.45
C LYS A 28 -17.68 -9.93 20.08
N PHE A 29 -16.94 -8.88 20.40
CA PHE A 29 -17.26 -7.50 20.00
C PHE A 29 -17.31 -7.32 18.47
N PHE A 30 -16.36 -7.90 17.72
CA PHE A 30 -16.33 -7.84 16.26
C PHE A 30 -17.31 -8.83 15.58
N THR A 31 -17.70 -9.92 16.26
CA THR A 31 -18.75 -10.84 15.78
C THR A 31 -20.15 -10.23 15.96
N PHE A 32 -20.37 -9.45 17.03
CA PHE A 32 -21.65 -8.79 17.31
C PHE A 32 -21.93 -7.56 16.43
N HIS A 33 -20.90 -6.83 16.02
CA HIS A 33 -21.04 -5.65 15.17
C HIS A 33 -20.99 -5.99 13.67
N LYS A 34 -21.82 -5.29 12.89
CA LYS A 34 -21.91 -5.43 11.44
C LYS A 34 -20.96 -4.48 10.71
N CYS A 35 -20.64 -4.79 9.45
CA CYS A 35 -19.97 -3.88 8.53
C CYS A 35 -20.68 -2.53 8.44
N TYR A 36 -22.02 -2.53 8.49
CA TYR A 36 -22.86 -1.32 8.53
C TYR A 36 -22.60 -0.42 9.75
N ASP A 37 -22.30 -0.96 10.94
CA ASP A 37 -22.03 -0.14 12.15
C ASP A 37 -20.81 0.80 11.99
N LEU A 38 -19.94 0.57 11.00
CA LEU A 38 -18.76 1.39 10.70
C LEU A 38 -18.99 2.44 9.60
N ILE A 39 -20.12 2.37 8.89
CA ILE A 39 -20.44 3.32 7.82
C ILE A 39 -20.89 4.64 8.50
N PRO A 40 -20.22 5.78 8.23
CA PRO A 40 -20.63 7.06 8.79
C PRO A 40 -21.92 7.54 8.12
N THR A 41 -22.73 8.32 8.84
CA THR A 41 -24.03 8.86 8.39
C THR A 41 -23.96 9.65 7.07
N SER A 42 -22.78 10.16 6.72
CA SER A 42 -22.46 10.64 5.38
C SER A 42 -21.03 10.23 5.00
N ALA A 43 -20.85 9.77 3.77
CA ALA A 43 -19.57 9.39 3.20
C ALA A 43 -19.47 9.90 1.74
N LYS A 44 -18.30 10.40 1.36
CA LYS A 44 -17.96 10.57 -0.07
C LYS A 44 -17.28 9.29 -0.56
N LEU A 45 -17.83 8.70 -1.61
CA LEU A 45 -17.19 7.63 -2.37
C LEU A 45 -16.71 8.19 -3.72
N VAL A 46 -15.57 7.73 -4.20
CA VAL A 46 -15.08 7.98 -5.55
C VAL A 46 -14.99 6.63 -6.25
N VAL A 47 -15.60 6.52 -7.42
CA VAL A 47 -15.57 5.36 -8.33
C VAL A 47 -15.02 5.84 -9.66
N PHE A 48 -14.20 5.01 -10.32
CA PHE A 48 -13.73 5.29 -11.68
C PHE A 48 -14.24 4.27 -12.66
N ASP A 49 -14.59 4.73 -13.86
CA ASP A 49 -14.81 3.85 -15.00
C ASP A 49 -13.47 3.29 -15.51
N THR A 50 -13.47 2.06 -16.00
CA THR A 50 -12.29 1.38 -16.57
C THR A 50 -11.68 2.09 -17.79
N HIS A 51 -12.43 2.94 -18.48
CA HIS A 51 -11.96 3.76 -19.60
C HIS A 51 -11.36 5.12 -19.17
N LEU A 52 -11.28 5.42 -17.87
CA LEU A 52 -10.56 6.61 -17.40
C LEU A 52 -9.04 6.43 -17.57
N LEU A 53 -8.38 7.44 -18.13
CA LEU A 53 -6.91 7.50 -18.22
C LEU A 53 -6.26 7.41 -16.83
N VAL A 54 -5.19 6.62 -16.74
CA VAL A 54 -4.47 6.29 -15.50
C VAL A 54 -3.99 7.55 -14.77
N LYS A 55 -3.32 8.49 -15.48
CA LYS A 55 -2.92 9.81 -14.95
C LYS A 55 -4.09 10.60 -14.34
N LYS A 56 -5.25 10.63 -15.02
CA LYS A 56 -6.45 11.34 -14.53
C LYS A 56 -7.04 10.69 -13.28
N ALA A 57 -7.02 9.35 -13.20
CA ALA A 57 -7.50 8.61 -12.04
C ALA A 57 -6.64 8.89 -10.77
N PHE A 58 -5.30 8.89 -10.89
CA PHE A 58 -4.44 9.20 -9.74
C PHE A 58 -4.54 10.67 -9.32
N PHE A 59 -4.62 11.61 -10.26
CA PHE A 59 -4.89 13.01 -9.93
C PHE A 59 -6.25 13.19 -9.23
N ALA A 60 -7.28 12.46 -9.66
CA ALA A 60 -8.59 12.46 -9.01
C ALA A 60 -8.58 11.83 -7.60
N LEU A 61 -7.73 10.82 -7.34
CA LEU A 61 -7.54 10.29 -5.98
C LEU A 61 -6.96 11.36 -5.04
N VAL A 62 -5.90 12.05 -5.48
CA VAL A 62 -5.29 13.18 -4.75
C VAL A 62 -6.31 14.28 -4.50
N TYR A 63 -6.95 14.79 -5.54
CA TYR A 63 -7.88 15.92 -5.47
C TYR A 63 -9.07 15.68 -4.54
N ASN A 64 -9.56 14.43 -4.47
CA ASN A 64 -10.64 14.05 -3.56
C ASN A 64 -10.16 13.56 -2.18
N GLY A 65 -8.86 13.58 -1.89
CA GLY A 65 -8.28 13.14 -0.62
C GLY A 65 -8.40 11.64 -0.32
N VAL A 66 -8.70 10.82 -1.34
CA VAL A 66 -8.98 9.39 -1.18
C VAL A 66 -7.78 8.52 -1.58
N ARG A 67 -7.56 7.41 -0.87
CA ARG A 67 -6.38 6.54 -1.02
C ARG A 67 -6.64 5.25 -1.82
N ALA A 68 -7.86 5.09 -2.34
CA ALA A 68 -8.31 4.02 -3.23
C ALA A 68 -9.71 4.35 -3.77
N ALA A 69 -10.07 3.78 -4.92
CA ALA A 69 -11.40 3.87 -5.53
C ALA A 69 -11.81 2.51 -6.11
N PRO A 70 -13.09 2.10 -6.09
CA PRO A 70 -13.58 0.98 -6.86
C PRO A 70 -13.50 1.26 -8.37
N LEU A 71 -13.27 0.22 -9.15
CA LEU A 71 -13.29 0.26 -10.61
C LEU A 71 -14.59 -0.35 -11.13
N TRP A 72 -15.33 0.44 -11.89
CA TRP A 72 -16.56 0.04 -12.56
C TRP A 72 -16.29 -0.22 -14.04
N ASP A 73 -16.74 -1.37 -14.55
CA ASP A 73 -16.66 -1.72 -15.97
C ASP A 73 -18.02 -1.45 -16.62
N SER A 74 -18.13 -0.37 -17.40
CA SER A 74 -19.38 -0.03 -18.09
C SER A 74 -19.77 -1.01 -19.20
N SER A 75 -18.84 -1.82 -19.72
CA SER A 75 -19.15 -2.86 -20.72
C SER A 75 -19.74 -4.12 -20.06
N ARG A 76 -19.31 -4.45 -18.85
CA ARG A 76 -19.76 -5.64 -18.08
C ARG A 76 -20.81 -5.32 -17.01
N GLN A 77 -21.04 -4.03 -16.72
CA GLN A 77 -21.96 -3.52 -15.69
C GLN A 77 -21.68 -4.12 -14.29
N GLU A 78 -20.40 -4.22 -13.92
CA GLU A 78 -19.99 -4.72 -12.60
C GLU A 78 -18.80 -3.94 -12.01
N PHE A 79 -18.63 -4.04 -10.69
CA PHE A 79 -17.40 -3.61 -10.02
C PHE A 79 -16.31 -4.67 -10.21
N VAL A 80 -15.32 -4.36 -11.05
CA VAL A 80 -14.27 -5.31 -11.43
C VAL A 80 -13.08 -5.33 -10.48
N GLY A 81 -12.84 -4.28 -9.69
CA GLY A 81 -11.63 -4.19 -8.87
C GLY A 81 -11.53 -2.94 -8.01
N MET A 82 -10.34 -2.73 -7.45
CA MET A 82 -9.96 -1.52 -6.70
C MET A 82 -8.70 -0.92 -7.31
N LEU A 83 -8.68 0.39 -7.53
CA LEU A 83 -7.46 1.14 -7.81
C LEU A 83 -6.84 1.62 -6.49
N THR A 84 -5.54 1.40 -6.31
CA THR A 84 -4.81 1.78 -5.08
C THR A 84 -3.45 2.39 -5.40
N ILE A 85 -2.80 2.97 -4.37
CA ILE A 85 -1.42 3.47 -4.51
C ILE A 85 -0.40 2.33 -4.76
N THR A 86 -0.73 1.06 -4.46
CA THR A 86 0.16 -0.06 -4.86
C THR A 86 0.16 -0.25 -6.38
N ASP A 87 -0.93 0.07 -7.05
CA ASP A 87 -1.02 0.00 -8.51
C ASP A 87 -0.21 1.15 -9.13
N PHE A 88 -0.28 2.36 -8.57
CA PHE A 88 0.60 3.48 -8.96
C PHE A 88 2.08 3.11 -8.87
N ILE A 89 2.50 2.52 -7.75
CA ILE A 89 3.88 2.07 -7.53
C ILE A 89 4.32 1.07 -8.60
N LYS A 90 3.44 0.13 -9.00
CA LYS A 90 3.72 -0.82 -10.08
C LYS A 90 3.85 -0.14 -11.44
N ILE A 91 3.00 0.86 -11.76
CA ILE A 91 3.08 1.62 -13.02
C ILE A 91 4.42 2.34 -13.10
N LEU A 92 4.76 3.11 -12.05
CA LEU A 92 6.04 3.81 -11.96
C LEU A 92 7.23 2.85 -12.09
N GLN A 93 7.22 1.71 -11.39
CA GLN A 93 8.31 0.72 -11.49
C GLN A 93 8.42 0.08 -12.88
N MET A 94 7.33 -0.03 -13.63
CA MET A 94 7.31 -0.74 -14.92
C MET A 94 7.69 0.15 -16.11
N TYR A 95 7.37 1.45 -16.06
CA TYR A 95 7.68 2.40 -17.14
C TYR A 95 8.90 3.30 -16.86
N TYR A 96 9.34 3.46 -15.61
CA TYR A 96 10.54 4.26 -15.32
C TYR A 96 11.81 3.63 -15.88
N THR A 97 12.44 4.33 -16.83
CA THR A 97 13.72 3.93 -17.42
C THR A 97 14.86 4.89 -17.04
N SER A 98 14.62 6.21 -17.09
CA SER A 98 15.56 7.25 -16.66
C SER A 98 14.83 8.60 -16.47
N PRO A 99 15.43 9.60 -15.79
CA PRO A 99 14.84 10.94 -15.62
C PRO A 99 14.67 11.72 -16.93
N SER A 100 15.26 11.24 -18.03
CA SER A 100 15.29 11.92 -19.33
C SER A 100 14.19 11.45 -20.29
N VAL A 101 13.37 10.48 -19.89
CA VAL A 101 12.28 9.91 -20.69
C VAL A 101 10.96 10.15 -19.94
N THR A 102 9.99 10.78 -20.61
CA THR A 102 8.65 10.97 -20.05
C THR A 102 7.87 9.66 -20.07
N MET A 103 7.05 9.42 -19.04
CA MET A 103 6.18 8.25 -18.98
C MET A 103 4.91 8.47 -19.80
N ASP A 104 5.04 8.57 -21.12
CA ASP A 104 3.92 8.84 -22.02
C ASP A 104 2.82 7.77 -21.90
N GLU A 105 3.19 6.53 -21.57
CA GLU A 105 2.26 5.43 -21.27
C GLU A 105 1.43 5.63 -19.99
N LEU A 106 1.94 6.36 -18.99
CA LEU A 106 1.17 6.72 -17.79
C LEU A 106 0.13 7.82 -18.11
N GLU A 107 0.44 8.67 -19.09
CA GLU A 107 -0.39 9.79 -19.52
C GLU A 107 -1.59 9.31 -20.36
N GLU A 108 -1.32 8.45 -21.36
CA GLU A 108 -2.27 8.08 -22.43
C GLU A 108 -3.01 6.74 -22.23
N HIS A 109 -2.56 5.84 -21.34
CA HIS A 109 -3.26 4.57 -21.14
C HIS A 109 -4.52 4.68 -20.27
N GLU A 110 -5.55 3.91 -20.64
CA GLU A 110 -6.74 3.62 -19.82
C GLU A 110 -6.44 2.60 -18.70
N LEU A 111 -7.23 2.66 -17.62
CA LEU A 111 -7.16 1.72 -16.50
C LEU A 111 -7.37 0.25 -16.91
N ASP A 112 -8.22 -0.01 -17.91
CA ASP A 112 -8.41 -1.35 -18.47
C ASP A 112 -7.15 -1.88 -19.18
N THR A 113 -6.50 -1.06 -19.99
CA THR A 113 -5.24 -1.41 -20.67
C THR A 113 -4.15 -1.75 -19.64
N TRP A 114 -3.99 -0.92 -18.60
CA TRP A 114 -3.09 -1.21 -17.49
C TRP A 114 -3.44 -2.53 -16.78
N ARG A 115 -4.73 -2.76 -16.49
CA ARG A 115 -5.21 -3.98 -15.85
C ARG A 115 -4.94 -5.24 -16.68
N LYS A 116 -5.02 -5.14 -18.02
CA LYS A 116 -4.69 -6.22 -18.95
C LYS A 116 -3.19 -6.52 -18.98
N VAL A 117 -2.31 -5.53 -18.82
CA VAL A 117 -0.86 -5.75 -18.67
C VAL A 117 -0.55 -6.45 -17.35
N LEU A 118 -1.22 -6.08 -16.24
CA LEU A 118 -1.08 -6.75 -14.95
C LEU A 118 -1.88 -8.06 -14.79
N LYS A 119 -2.40 -8.68 -15.85
CA LYS A 119 -3.40 -9.77 -15.74
C LYS A 119 -3.01 -10.91 -14.80
N ASP A 120 -1.74 -11.33 -14.79
CA ASP A 120 -1.23 -12.42 -13.94
C ASP A 120 -1.04 -12.01 -12.45
N GLN A 121 -1.28 -10.74 -12.12
CA GLN A 121 -1.19 -10.18 -10.76
C GLN A 121 -2.52 -9.59 -10.26
N VAL A 122 -3.50 -9.37 -11.15
CA VAL A 122 -4.79 -8.78 -10.82
C VAL A 122 -5.72 -9.85 -10.25
N HIS A 123 -6.00 -9.74 -8.95
CA HIS A 123 -6.94 -10.62 -8.27
C HIS A 123 -8.40 -10.17 -8.54
N PRO A 124 -9.39 -11.08 -8.48
CA PRO A 124 -10.80 -10.71 -8.49
C PRO A 124 -11.16 -9.71 -7.39
N LEU A 125 -12.26 -8.97 -7.57
CA LEU A 125 -12.74 -8.06 -6.52
C LEU A 125 -13.22 -8.85 -5.30
N VAL A 126 -12.54 -8.64 -4.17
CA VAL A 126 -12.98 -9.11 -2.86
C VAL A 126 -13.84 -8.01 -2.23
N SER A 127 -15.08 -8.32 -1.90
CA SER A 127 -16.07 -7.43 -1.29
C SER A 127 -16.73 -8.09 -0.07
N ILE A 128 -17.58 -7.35 0.64
CA ILE A 128 -18.37 -7.87 1.76
C ILE A 128 -19.74 -7.20 1.84
N GLY A 129 -20.78 -7.91 2.31
CA GLY A 129 -22.11 -7.34 2.53
C GLY A 129 -22.19 -6.43 3.75
N PRO A 130 -23.13 -5.46 3.81
CA PRO A 130 -23.30 -4.57 4.97
C PRO A 130 -23.73 -5.33 6.25
N ASP A 131 -24.46 -6.43 6.10
CA ASP A 131 -24.95 -7.26 7.22
C ASP A 131 -23.95 -8.27 7.77
N ALA A 132 -22.85 -8.52 7.07
CA ALA A 132 -21.77 -9.37 7.55
C ALA A 132 -21.11 -8.76 8.79
N ASN A 133 -20.55 -9.61 9.67
CA ASN A 133 -19.90 -9.14 10.90
C ASN A 133 -18.47 -8.63 10.65
N LEU A 134 -17.96 -7.84 11.60
CA LEU A 134 -16.59 -7.29 11.50
C LEU A 134 -15.51 -8.35 11.66
N TYR A 135 -15.80 -9.48 12.32
CA TYR A 135 -14.88 -10.62 12.38
C TYR A 135 -14.59 -11.16 10.97
N GLU A 136 -15.62 -11.38 10.14
CA GLU A 136 -15.51 -11.73 8.72
C GLU A 136 -14.80 -10.65 7.91
N ALA A 137 -15.06 -9.36 8.17
CA ALA A 137 -14.34 -8.27 7.51
C ALA A 137 -12.83 -8.29 7.81
N ILE A 138 -12.44 -8.52 9.06
CA ILE A 138 -11.04 -8.63 9.50
C ILE A 138 -10.38 -9.87 8.90
N LYS A 139 -11.07 -11.00 8.93
CA LYS A 139 -10.63 -12.27 8.31
C LYS A 139 -10.39 -12.09 6.81
N THR A 140 -11.35 -11.52 6.09
CA THR A 140 -11.26 -11.23 4.65
C THR A 140 -10.11 -10.26 4.32
N LEU A 141 -9.93 -9.19 5.09
CA LEU A 141 -8.80 -8.26 4.92
C LEU A 141 -7.44 -8.96 5.06
N ILE A 142 -7.27 -9.77 6.11
CA ILE A 142 -5.99 -10.42 6.44
C ILE A 142 -5.69 -11.59 5.49
N GLN A 143 -6.64 -12.49 5.25
CA GLN A 143 -6.43 -13.67 4.42
C GLN A 143 -6.13 -13.32 2.96
N ASN A 144 -6.85 -12.34 2.40
CA ASN A 144 -6.58 -11.83 1.04
C ASN A 144 -5.42 -10.81 0.99
N ARG A 145 -4.81 -10.49 2.14
CA ARG A 145 -3.69 -9.54 2.29
C ARG A 145 -3.99 -8.13 1.73
N ILE A 146 -5.26 -7.70 1.79
CA ILE A 146 -5.76 -6.43 1.25
C ILE A 146 -5.94 -5.37 2.35
N HIS A 147 -5.70 -4.10 2.01
CA HIS A 147 -5.83 -2.97 2.95
C HIS A 147 -7.15 -2.20 2.85
N ARG A 148 -8.00 -2.58 1.88
CA ARG A 148 -9.25 -1.92 1.48
C ARG A 148 -10.25 -3.02 1.14
N LEU A 149 -11.41 -3.01 1.79
CA LEU A 149 -12.49 -3.98 1.54
C LEU A 149 -13.77 -3.18 1.26
N PRO A 150 -14.24 -3.09 0.00
CA PRO A 150 -15.50 -2.44 -0.31
C PRO A 150 -16.68 -3.20 0.30
N VAL A 151 -17.55 -2.47 0.98
CA VAL A 151 -18.86 -2.94 1.41
C VAL A 151 -19.82 -2.72 0.25
N ILE A 152 -20.41 -3.79 -0.26
CA ILE A 152 -21.33 -3.76 -1.41
C ILE A 152 -22.68 -4.27 -0.95
N ASP A 153 -23.72 -3.51 -1.26
CA ASP A 153 -25.11 -3.91 -1.08
C ASP A 153 -25.46 -5.05 -2.06
N PRO A 154 -25.87 -6.24 -1.59
CA PRO A 154 -26.21 -7.35 -2.47
C PRO A 154 -27.52 -7.16 -3.23
N ASP A 155 -28.46 -6.36 -2.69
CA ASP A 155 -29.79 -6.16 -3.28
C ASP A 155 -29.76 -5.06 -4.35
N THR A 156 -28.93 -4.02 -4.16
CA THR A 156 -28.81 -2.91 -5.13
C THR A 156 -27.52 -2.89 -5.94
N GLY A 157 -26.53 -3.73 -5.62
CA GLY A 157 -25.19 -3.73 -6.22
C GLY A 157 -24.32 -2.50 -5.90
N ASN A 158 -24.76 -1.59 -5.03
CA ASN A 158 -24.04 -0.34 -4.76
C ASN A 158 -22.88 -0.54 -3.79
N VAL A 159 -21.71 0.04 -4.08
CA VAL A 159 -20.65 0.19 -3.07
C VAL A 159 -21.09 1.25 -2.05
N LEU A 160 -21.28 0.84 -0.80
CA LEU A 160 -21.73 1.72 0.30
C LEU A 160 -20.55 2.38 1.02
N TYR A 161 -19.44 1.65 1.21
CA TYR A 161 -18.27 2.12 1.96
C TYR A 161 -17.00 1.35 1.61
N ILE A 162 -15.83 1.80 2.10
CA ILE A 162 -14.56 1.06 2.00
C ILE A 162 -14.01 0.86 3.42
N LEU A 163 -14.12 -0.36 3.94
CA LEU A 163 -13.55 -0.77 5.21
C LEU A 163 -12.02 -0.82 5.15
N THR A 164 -11.40 -0.51 6.28
CA THR A 164 -9.93 -0.48 6.45
C THR A 164 -9.55 -0.88 7.87
N HIS A 165 -8.39 -1.50 8.04
CA HIS A 165 -7.82 -1.83 9.36
C HIS A 165 -7.85 -0.62 10.34
N LYS A 166 -7.56 0.59 9.86
CA LYS A 166 -7.58 1.82 10.67
C LYS A 166 -8.97 2.18 11.17
N ARG A 167 -10.00 2.08 10.33
CA ARG A 167 -11.40 2.34 10.73
C ARG A 167 -11.89 1.28 11.73
N ILE A 168 -11.51 0.02 11.53
CA ILE A 168 -11.89 -1.10 12.40
C ILE A 168 -11.27 -0.97 13.80
N LEU A 169 -9.94 -0.72 13.90
CA LEU A 169 -9.31 -0.53 15.21
C LEU A 169 -9.79 0.76 15.90
N ARG A 170 -9.97 1.85 15.14
CA ARG A 170 -10.54 3.10 15.69
C ARG A 170 -12.00 2.91 16.18
N PHE A 171 -12.78 2.02 15.57
CA PHE A 171 -14.13 1.69 16.04
C PHE A 171 -14.11 0.92 17.37
N LEU A 172 -13.22 -0.06 17.56
CA LEU A 172 -13.00 -0.69 18.86
C LEU A 172 -12.65 0.36 19.93
N PHE A 173 -11.79 1.33 19.59
CA PHE A 173 -11.42 2.44 20.48
C PHE A 173 -12.56 3.42 20.82
N LEU A 174 -13.71 3.38 20.14
CA LEU A 174 -14.91 4.12 20.58
C LEU A 174 -15.61 3.48 21.79
N TYR A 175 -15.33 2.20 22.07
CA TYR A 175 -15.96 1.40 23.12
C TYR A 175 -14.96 0.74 24.08
N ILE A 176 -13.65 0.94 23.90
CA ILE A 176 -12.58 0.28 24.68
C ILE A 176 -12.62 0.58 26.20
N HIS A 177 -13.29 1.65 26.62
CA HIS A 177 -13.55 1.99 28.03
C HIS A 177 -14.91 1.48 28.55
N GLU A 178 -15.81 1.05 27.66
CA GLU A 178 -17.10 0.43 27.98
C GLU A 178 -17.00 -1.12 28.02
N LEU A 179 -15.89 -1.69 27.52
CA LEU A 179 -15.59 -3.12 27.53
C LEU A 179 -14.70 -3.49 28.74
N PRO A 180 -14.92 -4.66 29.39
CA PRO A 180 -13.94 -5.28 30.26
C PRO A 180 -12.57 -5.43 29.58
N LYS A 181 -11.49 -5.16 30.32
CA LYS A 181 -10.10 -5.26 29.81
C LYS A 181 -9.56 -6.68 29.97
N PRO A 182 -9.20 -7.39 28.87
CA PRO A 182 -8.54 -8.69 28.99
C PRO A 182 -7.13 -8.56 29.58
N SER A 183 -6.74 -9.50 30.43
CA SER A 183 -5.40 -9.56 31.06
C SER A 183 -4.21 -9.57 30.08
N PHE A 184 -4.44 -9.79 28.78
CA PHE A 184 -3.40 -9.68 27.75
C PHE A 184 -3.14 -8.25 27.25
N THR A 185 -4.00 -7.26 27.50
CA THR A 185 -3.75 -5.88 27.04
C THR A 185 -2.61 -5.20 27.79
N ASP A 186 -2.36 -5.66 29.01
CA ASP A 186 -1.38 -5.07 29.92
C ASP A 186 -0.01 -5.78 29.84
N LYS A 187 0.08 -6.85 29.03
CA LYS A 187 1.34 -7.54 28.72
C LYS A 187 2.20 -6.76 27.73
N THR A 188 3.51 -6.90 27.86
CA THR A 188 4.48 -6.18 27.02
C THR A 188 4.57 -6.75 25.61
N LEU A 189 4.97 -5.91 24.64
CA LEU A 189 5.21 -6.34 23.27
C LEU A 189 6.23 -7.51 23.18
N ARG A 190 7.23 -7.51 24.07
CA ARG A 190 8.25 -8.56 24.24
C ARG A 190 7.66 -9.94 24.59
N GLU A 191 6.62 -9.97 25.42
CA GLU A 191 5.91 -11.21 25.77
C GLU A 191 5.03 -11.71 24.62
N LEU A 192 4.26 -10.80 24.03
CA LEU A 192 3.22 -11.17 23.06
C LEU A 192 3.77 -11.49 21.66
N ARG A 193 4.92 -10.91 21.31
CA ARG A 193 5.63 -11.05 20.02
C ARG A 193 4.74 -10.72 18.81
N ILE A 194 4.08 -9.57 18.85
CA ILE A 194 3.18 -9.09 17.79
C ILE A 194 3.97 -8.20 16.82
N GLY A 195 3.81 -8.41 15.51
CA GLY A 195 4.53 -7.67 14.47
C GLY A 195 5.68 -8.46 13.85
N THR A 196 6.47 -7.79 13.01
CA THR A 196 7.65 -8.35 12.35
C THR A 196 8.91 -7.88 13.07
N PHE A 197 9.82 -8.80 13.45
CA PHE A 197 11.10 -8.51 14.12
C PHE A 197 12.34 -9.06 13.38
N GLU A 198 12.13 -9.67 12.21
CA GLU A 198 13.18 -10.29 11.40
C GLU A 198 13.09 -9.79 9.96
N ASN A 199 14.24 -9.67 9.28
CA ASN A 199 14.32 -9.26 7.88
C ASN A 199 13.54 -7.94 7.60
N ILE A 200 13.74 -6.94 8.46
CA ILE A 200 13.11 -5.62 8.34
C ILE A 200 13.76 -4.89 7.17
N GLU A 201 12.98 -4.63 6.12
CA GLU A 201 13.46 -3.90 4.95
C GLU A 201 13.49 -2.40 5.26
N THR A 202 14.69 -1.83 5.34
CA THR A 202 14.96 -0.40 5.62
C THR A 202 15.49 0.33 4.37
N ALA A 203 15.68 1.63 4.50
CA ALA A 203 16.34 2.50 3.53
C ALA A 203 17.29 3.48 4.26
N THR A 204 18.15 4.18 3.52
CA THR A 204 18.87 5.38 4.02
C THR A 204 18.26 6.64 3.39
N GLU A 205 18.69 7.82 3.83
CA GLU A 205 18.25 9.09 3.26
C GLU A 205 18.68 9.28 1.78
N GLU A 206 19.81 8.67 1.40
CA GLU A 206 20.40 8.66 0.05
C GLU A 206 19.78 7.60 -0.88
N THR A 207 18.91 6.72 -0.35
CA THR A 207 18.17 5.76 -1.17
C THR A 207 17.28 6.52 -2.15
N SER A 208 17.27 6.14 -3.44
CA SER A 208 16.39 6.78 -4.42
C SER A 208 14.94 6.31 -4.32
N ILE A 209 13.99 7.14 -4.76
CA ILE A 209 12.56 6.80 -4.80
C ILE A 209 12.36 5.48 -5.59
N ILE A 210 12.96 5.31 -6.77
CA ILE A 210 12.83 4.09 -7.58
C ILE A 210 13.28 2.83 -6.84
N LEU A 211 14.36 2.91 -6.04
CA LEU A 211 14.82 1.79 -5.22
C LEU A 211 13.86 1.50 -4.05
N ALA A 212 13.24 2.54 -3.48
CA ALA A 212 12.15 2.37 -2.51
C ALA A 212 10.89 1.74 -3.13
N LEU A 213 10.51 2.13 -4.36
CA LEU A 213 9.40 1.52 -5.10
C LEU A 213 9.66 0.03 -5.37
N LYS A 214 10.87 -0.30 -5.80
CA LYS A 214 11.31 -1.70 -5.98
C LYS A 214 11.17 -2.51 -4.69
N LYS A 215 11.70 -2.00 -3.56
CA LYS A 215 11.54 -2.62 -2.22
C LYS A 215 10.05 -2.80 -1.83
N PHE A 216 9.18 -1.83 -2.11
CA PHE A 216 7.73 -1.91 -1.85
C PHE A 216 6.99 -3.02 -2.62
N VAL A 217 7.50 -3.42 -3.78
CA VAL A 217 6.90 -4.49 -4.60
C VAL A 217 7.54 -5.84 -4.28
N GLU A 218 8.88 -5.93 -4.31
CA GLU A 218 9.61 -7.19 -4.11
C GLU A 218 9.39 -7.79 -2.72
N ARG A 219 9.44 -6.97 -1.66
CA ARG A 219 9.19 -7.44 -0.28
C ARG A 219 7.72 -7.38 0.12
N ARG A 220 6.85 -6.84 -0.76
CA ARG A 220 5.43 -6.52 -0.51
C ARG A 220 5.20 -5.66 0.75
N VAL A 221 6.21 -4.93 1.22
CA VAL A 221 6.11 -4.03 2.37
C VAL A 221 5.33 -2.75 2.01
N SER A 222 4.86 -2.04 3.04
CA SER A 222 4.01 -0.84 2.85
C SER A 222 4.57 0.44 3.48
N ALA A 223 5.71 0.34 4.18
CA ALA A 223 6.61 1.43 4.53
C ALA A 223 8.03 0.87 4.74
N LEU A 224 9.03 1.73 4.60
CA LEU A 224 10.44 1.49 4.87
C LEU A 224 10.86 2.47 5.99
N PRO A 225 11.33 1.99 7.15
CA PRO A 225 12.06 2.83 8.09
C PRO A 225 13.33 3.34 7.41
N ILE A 226 13.60 4.64 7.53
CA ILE A 226 14.84 5.27 7.09
C ILE A 226 15.79 5.33 8.30
N ILE A 227 17.01 4.83 8.11
CA ILE A 227 18.02 4.71 9.16
C ILE A 227 19.31 5.46 8.83
N ASP A 228 20.06 5.83 9.88
CA ASP A 228 21.43 6.33 9.79
C ASP A 228 22.46 5.19 9.65
N ALA A 229 23.75 5.52 9.67
CA ALA A 229 24.85 4.56 9.56
C ALA A 229 24.98 3.64 10.80
N GLU A 230 24.52 4.12 11.95
CA GLU A 230 24.49 3.43 13.24
C GLU A 230 23.26 2.51 13.41
N GLY A 231 22.28 2.60 12.50
CA GLY A 231 21.05 1.82 12.47
C GLY A 231 19.85 2.43 13.22
N LYS A 232 19.96 3.68 13.67
CA LYS A 232 18.92 4.42 14.39
C LYS A 232 17.82 4.89 13.45
N LEU A 233 16.60 5.01 13.98
CA LEU A 233 15.44 5.49 13.23
C LEU A 233 15.49 7.00 13.00
N VAL A 234 15.64 7.42 11.73
CA VAL A 234 15.64 8.84 11.33
C VAL A 234 14.29 9.28 10.80
N ASN A 235 13.73 8.55 9.82
CA ASN A 235 12.48 8.92 9.15
C ASN A 235 11.68 7.67 8.70
N ILE A 236 10.55 7.84 8.02
CA ILE A 236 9.78 6.74 7.43
C ILE A 236 9.16 7.14 6.08
N TYR A 237 9.51 6.40 5.03
CA TYR A 237 8.90 6.54 3.71
C TYR A 237 7.88 5.43 3.47
N SER A 238 6.71 5.76 2.93
CA SER A 238 5.59 4.81 2.83
C SER A 238 4.89 4.82 1.49
N LYS A 239 4.08 3.78 1.24
CA LYS A 239 3.19 3.74 0.08
C LYS A 239 2.16 4.88 0.05
N PHE A 240 1.99 5.66 1.12
CA PHE A 240 1.17 6.87 1.06
C PHE A 240 1.92 8.01 0.36
N ASP A 241 3.20 8.19 0.62
CA ASP A 241 3.99 9.34 0.17
C ASP A 241 4.22 9.34 -1.35
N VAL A 242 4.26 8.15 -1.96
CA VAL A 242 4.35 7.99 -3.42
C VAL A 242 3.18 8.68 -4.14
N ILE A 243 2.01 8.86 -3.52
CA ILE A 243 0.87 9.55 -4.18
C ILE A 243 1.12 11.05 -4.35
N ASN A 244 2.00 11.67 -3.54
CA ASN A 244 2.34 13.08 -3.66
C ASN A 244 3.05 13.37 -4.98
N LEU A 245 3.82 12.40 -5.50
CA LEU A 245 4.46 12.49 -6.82
C LEU A 245 3.42 12.70 -7.95
N ALA A 246 2.20 12.17 -7.80
CA ALA A 246 1.08 12.39 -8.72
C ALA A 246 0.40 13.76 -8.52
N ALA A 247 0.45 14.32 -7.31
CA ALA A 247 -0.05 15.67 -7.00
C ALA A 247 0.84 16.75 -7.62
N GLU A 248 2.15 16.62 -7.40
CA GLU A 248 3.20 17.55 -7.80
C GLU A 248 3.64 17.37 -9.25
N LYS A 249 3.32 16.21 -9.87
CA LYS A 249 3.81 15.75 -11.18
C LYS A 249 5.33 15.53 -11.24
N THR A 250 5.94 15.31 -10.08
CA THR A 250 7.37 15.00 -9.90
C THR A 250 7.73 13.55 -10.26
N TYR A 251 6.75 12.70 -10.62
CA TYR A 251 6.93 11.28 -10.98
C TYR A 251 7.89 11.01 -12.17
N ASN A 252 8.26 12.01 -12.96
CA ASN A 252 9.22 11.86 -14.06
C ASN A 252 10.67 11.68 -13.59
N ASN A 253 11.02 12.04 -12.35
CA ASN A 253 12.37 11.85 -11.79
C ASN A 253 12.30 11.04 -10.50
N LEU A 254 12.56 9.73 -10.59
CA LEU A 254 12.51 8.81 -9.45
C LEU A 254 13.91 8.46 -8.90
N ASP A 255 14.98 9.04 -9.46
CA ASP A 255 16.34 8.93 -8.90
C ASP A 255 16.60 9.91 -7.74
N VAL A 256 15.66 10.83 -7.50
CA VAL A 256 15.58 11.71 -6.32
C VAL A 256 15.72 10.91 -5.02
N SER A 257 16.43 11.49 -4.05
CA SER A 257 16.70 10.88 -2.74
C SER A 257 15.47 10.85 -1.82
N LEU A 258 15.42 9.88 -0.89
CA LEU A 258 14.38 9.85 0.15
C LEU A 258 14.48 11.03 1.13
N ARG A 259 15.62 11.73 1.24
CA ARG A 259 15.74 13.00 1.98
C ARG A 259 14.83 14.07 1.36
N GLU A 260 15.14 14.42 0.12
CA GLU A 260 14.44 15.43 -0.70
C GLU A 260 12.95 15.08 -0.88
N ALA A 261 12.62 13.80 -1.09
CA ALA A 261 11.23 13.33 -1.18
C ALA A 261 10.43 13.49 0.13
N ASN A 262 11.10 13.54 1.31
CA ASN A 262 10.43 13.78 2.59
C ASN A 262 10.38 15.27 2.98
N GLU A 263 11.27 16.13 2.45
CA GLU A 263 11.23 17.58 2.71
C GLU A 263 9.92 18.23 2.26
N HIS A 264 9.26 17.64 1.24
CA HIS A 264 7.95 18.04 0.74
C HIS A 264 6.78 17.78 1.73
N ARG A 265 7.01 17.18 2.91
CA ARG A 265 6.01 17.00 3.98
C ARG A 265 5.90 18.19 4.96
N ASN A 266 6.77 19.19 4.87
CA ASN A 266 7.16 20.06 5.99
C ASN A 266 6.20 21.21 6.37
N GLU A 267 4.93 20.89 6.67
CA GLU A 267 4.07 21.77 7.51
C GLU A 267 3.39 21.04 8.69
N TRP A 268 3.22 19.71 8.66
CA TRP A 268 2.42 18.97 9.67
C TRP A 268 3.00 17.62 10.11
N PHE A 269 4.29 17.36 9.91
CA PHE A 269 4.91 16.08 10.25
C PHE A 269 5.32 15.98 11.73
N GLU A 270 4.46 15.38 12.57
CA GLU A 270 4.71 15.11 14.01
C GLU A 270 5.77 14.02 14.30
N GLY A 271 6.71 13.79 13.38
CA GLY A 271 7.78 12.80 13.51
C GLY A 271 7.35 11.34 13.31
N VAL A 272 8.34 10.42 13.30
CA VAL A 272 8.08 8.99 13.15
C VAL A 272 7.50 8.41 14.44
N GLN A 273 6.35 7.75 14.32
CA GLN A 273 5.71 7.10 15.46
C GLN A 273 6.37 5.74 15.74
N SER A 274 7.11 5.67 16.85
CA SER A 274 7.84 4.48 17.31
C SER A 274 7.21 3.87 18.58
N CYS A 275 7.72 2.71 18.98
CA CYS A 275 7.45 2.08 20.28
C CYS A 275 8.61 1.18 20.72
N LYS A 276 8.73 0.92 22.03
CA LYS A 276 9.70 -0.04 22.59
C LYS A 276 9.06 -1.39 22.91
N LEU A 277 9.91 -2.40 23.13
CA LEU A 277 9.50 -3.79 23.42
C LEU A 277 8.87 -3.99 24.81
N ASP A 278 9.19 -3.13 25.77
CA ASP A 278 8.66 -3.14 27.14
C ASP A 278 7.31 -2.42 27.28
N GLU A 279 6.84 -1.74 26.23
CA GLU A 279 5.52 -1.11 26.24
C GLU A 279 4.37 -2.13 26.19
N THR A 280 3.27 -1.82 26.88
CA THR A 280 2.07 -2.67 26.89
C THR A 280 1.33 -2.61 25.56
N LEU A 281 0.60 -3.69 25.24
CA LEU A 281 -0.28 -3.72 24.07
C LEU A 281 -1.32 -2.58 24.10
N PHE A 282 -1.86 -2.23 25.27
CA PHE A 282 -2.79 -1.11 25.41
C PHE A 282 -2.16 0.22 24.98
N THR A 283 -0.95 0.54 25.47
CA THR A 283 -0.21 1.77 25.11
C THR A 283 0.08 1.84 23.61
N ILE A 284 0.47 0.71 23.00
CA ILE A 284 0.74 0.59 21.57
C ILE A 284 -0.53 0.81 20.73
N MET A 285 -1.64 0.19 21.11
CA MET A 285 -2.93 0.36 20.45
C MET A 285 -3.48 1.78 20.61
N GLU A 286 -3.28 2.41 21.77
CA GLU A 286 -3.66 3.82 21.96
C GLU A 286 -2.81 4.74 21.09
N ARG A 287 -1.48 4.58 21.05
CA ARG A 287 -0.58 5.40 20.24
C ARG A 287 -0.91 5.31 18.75
N ILE A 288 -1.08 4.11 18.21
CA ILE A 288 -1.36 3.91 16.77
C ILE A 288 -2.73 4.48 16.36
N VAL A 289 -3.72 4.50 17.26
CA VAL A 289 -5.03 5.11 17.01
C VAL A 289 -4.99 6.64 17.18
N ARG A 290 -4.36 7.18 18.24
CA ARG A 290 -4.21 8.63 18.47
C ARG A 290 -3.44 9.31 17.35
N ALA A 291 -2.28 8.77 16.97
CA ALA A 291 -1.44 9.32 15.92
C ALA A 291 -1.97 8.99 14.50
N GLU A 292 -3.12 8.32 14.37
CA GLU A 292 -3.83 8.07 13.11
C GLU A 292 -2.99 7.32 12.02
N VAL A 293 -1.86 6.69 12.41
CA VAL A 293 -0.91 6.01 11.52
C VAL A 293 -1.31 4.56 11.20
N HIS A 294 -0.59 3.92 10.27
CA HIS A 294 -0.83 2.53 9.84
C HIS A 294 0.06 1.48 10.54
N ARG A 295 1.14 1.92 11.20
CA ARG A 295 2.13 1.09 11.91
C ARG A 295 2.87 1.93 12.93
N LEU A 296 3.56 1.28 13.86
CA LEU A 296 4.66 1.86 14.63
C LEU A 296 5.95 1.12 14.24
N VAL A 297 7.09 1.83 14.27
CA VAL A 297 8.42 1.21 14.18
C VAL A 297 8.85 0.78 15.58
N VAL A 298 9.30 -0.46 15.76
CA VAL A 298 9.79 -0.93 17.05
C VAL A 298 11.28 -0.62 17.14
N VAL A 299 11.69 0.07 18.20
CA VAL A 299 13.08 0.47 18.46
C VAL A 299 13.60 -0.13 19.78
N ASP A 300 14.92 -0.22 19.90
CA ASP A 300 15.61 -0.57 21.15
C ASP A 300 15.92 0.67 22.01
N ASP A 301 16.81 0.54 22.99
CA ASP A 301 17.23 1.63 23.88
C ASP A 301 18.28 2.58 23.27
N ASP A 302 18.87 2.20 22.13
CA ASP A 302 19.74 3.03 21.30
C ASP A 302 18.96 3.72 20.14
N ASP A 303 17.63 3.65 20.12
CA ASP A 303 16.74 4.07 19.01
C ASP A 303 16.94 3.30 17.69
N LYS A 304 17.58 2.12 17.71
CA LYS A 304 17.82 1.29 16.52
C LYS A 304 16.60 0.50 16.12
N VAL A 305 16.38 0.35 14.80
CA VAL A 305 15.20 -0.34 14.26
C VAL A 305 15.32 -1.85 14.44
N ILE A 306 14.49 -2.40 15.33
CA ILE A 306 14.42 -3.84 15.64
C ILE A 306 13.13 -4.52 15.17
N GLY A 307 12.13 -3.75 14.71
CA GLY A 307 10.88 -4.33 14.23
C GLY A 307 9.89 -3.32 13.66
N ILE A 308 8.73 -3.84 13.22
CA ILE A 308 7.57 -3.06 12.79
C ILE A 308 6.29 -3.77 13.25
N ILE A 309 5.39 -3.04 13.91
CA ILE A 309 4.04 -3.51 14.25
C ILE A 309 2.99 -2.72 13.48
N SER A 310 2.16 -3.40 12.69
CA SER A 310 1.10 -2.79 11.87
C SER A 310 -0.30 -3.03 12.43
N LEU A 311 -1.27 -2.25 11.95
CA LEU A 311 -2.69 -2.46 12.23
C LEU A 311 -3.19 -3.87 11.85
N SER A 312 -2.58 -4.52 10.85
CA SER A 312 -2.92 -5.89 10.46
C SER A 312 -2.39 -6.92 11.46
N ASP A 313 -1.18 -6.72 12.01
CA ASP A 313 -0.62 -7.60 13.05
C ASP A 313 -1.42 -7.51 14.36
N LEU A 314 -1.84 -6.29 14.72
CA LEU A 314 -2.74 -6.03 15.84
C LEU A 314 -4.08 -6.73 15.64
N LEU A 315 -4.78 -6.50 14.53
CA LEU A 315 -6.09 -7.12 14.29
C LEU A 315 -6.02 -8.65 14.12
N PHE A 316 -4.92 -9.19 13.59
CA PHE A 316 -4.66 -10.63 13.60
C PHE A 316 -4.58 -11.17 15.04
N TYR A 317 -3.78 -10.54 15.90
CA TYR A 317 -3.59 -10.96 17.29
C TYR A 317 -4.89 -10.83 18.12
N LEU A 318 -5.63 -9.74 17.96
CA LEU A 318 -6.82 -9.43 18.74
C LEU A 318 -8.04 -10.30 18.37
N VAL A 319 -8.05 -10.91 17.18
CA VAL A 319 -9.28 -11.46 16.58
C VAL A 319 -9.12 -12.87 15.99
N LEU A 320 -8.04 -13.17 15.27
CA LEU A 320 -7.88 -14.48 14.61
C LEU A 320 -7.10 -15.47 15.47
N ARG A 321 -6.02 -15.01 16.13
CA ARG A 321 -5.22 -15.85 17.05
C ARG A 321 -6.04 -16.50 18.20
N PRO A 322 -7.03 -15.82 18.83
CA PRO A 322 -7.84 -16.46 19.88
C PRO A 322 -8.82 -17.53 19.36
N CYS A 323 -9.15 -17.52 18.06
CA CYS A 323 -10.06 -18.50 17.44
C CYS A 323 -9.38 -19.82 17.06
N GLY A 324 -8.10 -20.02 17.41
CA GLY A 324 -7.34 -21.19 16.97
C GLY A 324 -6.92 -21.14 15.50
N GLU A 325 -7.09 -20.00 14.80
CA GLU A 325 -6.44 -19.75 13.50
C GLU A 325 -4.95 -19.43 13.71
N ASP A 326 -4.22 -20.41 14.28
CA ASP A 326 -2.77 -20.48 14.16
C ASP A 326 -2.39 -20.35 12.68
N GLY A 327 -1.40 -19.51 12.37
CA GLY A 327 -0.85 -19.35 11.01
C GLY A 327 -0.03 -20.55 10.52
N SER A 328 -0.43 -21.77 10.91
CA SER A 328 0.39 -22.98 10.89
C SER A 328 -0.34 -24.18 10.29
N SER A 329 -0.53 -24.14 8.97
CA SER A 329 -0.42 -25.35 8.14
C SER A 329 1.05 -25.78 7.94
N ASN A 330 1.99 -25.13 8.63
CA ASN A 330 3.38 -25.53 8.90
C ASN A 330 3.77 -25.01 10.29
N LYS A 331 4.37 -25.84 11.14
CA LYS A 331 4.83 -25.44 12.50
C LYS A 331 6.35 -25.41 12.67
N ASP A 332 7.10 -25.87 11.67
CA ASP A 332 8.56 -25.86 11.62
C ASP A 332 9.14 -24.69 10.80
N SER A 333 8.38 -23.61 10.61
CA SER A 333 8.80 -22.43 9.86
C SER A 333 8.59 -21.14 10.64
N SER A 334 9.51 -20.83 11.56
CA SER A 334 9.79 -19.46 12.01
C SER A 334 10.52 -18.68 10.91
N ILE A 335 9.97 -18.71 9.70
CA ILE A 335 10.48 -18.05 8.50
C ILE A 335 9.35 -17.14 8.02
N SER A 336 9.67 -15.87 7.79
CA SER A 336 8.74 -14.84 7.33
C SER A 336 7.74 -15.33 6.28
N LEU A 337 6.43 -15.16 6.57
CA LEU A 337 5.28 -15.52 5.71
C LEU A 337 5.22 -14.76 4.35
N ARG A 338 6.31 -14.06 4.00
CA ARG A 338 6.55 -13.33 2.75
C ARG A 338 7.55 -14.04 1.81
N ALA A 339 8.22 -15.11 2.26
CA ALA A 339 9.38 -15.68 1.56
C ALA A 339 9.06 -16.76 0.48
N GLN A 340 7.85 -17.32 0.43
CA GLN A 340 7.58 -18.53 -0.35
C GLN A 340 7.21 -18.34 -1.84
N ASP A 341 7.01 -17.10 -2.31
CA ASP A 341 6.74 -16.83 -3.75
C ASP A 341 8.02 -16.70 -4.60
N SER A 342 9.21 -16.84 -4.01
CA SER A 342 10.49 -16.46 -4.64
C SER A 342 11.27 -17.61 -5.31
N MET A 343 10.68 -18.80 -5.51
CA MET A 343 11.29 -19.86 -6.31
C MET A 343 10.28 -20.67 -7.13
N SER A 344 10.15 -20.35 -8.41
CA SER A 344 9.81 -21.34 -9.45
C SER A 344 10.43 -20.96 -10.80
N LYS A 345 10.85 -21.97 -11.57
CA LYS A 345 11.45 -21.88 -12.92
C LYS A 345 12.81 -21.16 -13.05
N ALA A 346 13.87 -21.89 -12.73
CA ALA A 346 15.01 -21.97 -13.65
C ALA A 346 14.79 -23.18 -14.60
N PRO A 347 15.14 -23.11 -15.89
CA PRO A 347 14.98 -24.25 -16.80
C PRO A 347 16.10 -25.28 -16.58
N SER A 348 15.74 -26.54 -16.37
CA SER A 348 16.69 -27.65 -16.17
C SER A 348 17.18 -28.23 -17.49
N SER A 349 18.48 -28.18 -17.76
CA SER A 349 19.14 -28.84 -18.89
C SER A 349 19.71 -30.22 -18.50
N VAL A 350 19.20 -31.30 -19.10
CA VAL A 350 19.86 -32.63 -19.17
C VAL A 350 19.59 -33.23 -20.56
N GLN A 351 20.53 -34.02 -21.07
CA GLN A 351 20.58 -34.56 -22.44
C GLN A 351 20.26 -36.06 -22.49
N SER A 352 19.87 -36.59 -23.66
CA SER A 352 20.10 -37.99 -24.06
C SER A 352 19.92 -38.20 -25.58
N GLU A 353 21.01 -38.54 -26.29
CA GLU A 353 21.20 -39.61 -27.31
C GLU A 353 20.12 -39.92 -28.39
N ALA A 354 20.42 -40.27 -29.67
CA ALA A 354 21.67 -40.30 -30.47
C ALA A 354 21.38 -40.56 -32.00
N SER A 355 22.44 -40.52 -32.85
CA SER A 355 22.60 -41.22 -34.17
C SER A 355 22.05 -40.65 -35.51
N ILE A 356 22.84 -39.81 -36.20
CA ILE A 356 23.61 -40.04 -37.50
C ILE A 356 23.09 -41.12 -38.49
N PRO A 357 23.20 -41.03 -39.87
CA PRO A 357 23.74 -39.97 -40.79
C PRO A 357 22.85 -39.57 -42.01
N ASP A 358 23.30 -38.59 -42.83
CA ASP A 358 23.65 -38.70 -44.28
C ASP A 358 23.39 -37.40 -45.11
N GLY A 359 24.20 -37.14 -46.15
CA GLY A 359 23.88 -36.19 -47.24
C GLY A 359 24.90 -35.06 -47.55
N GLU A 360 25.44 -35.10 -48.76
CA GLU A 360 26.38 -34.18 -49.45
C GLU A 360 25.75 -32.79 -49.81
N THR A 361 26.38 -31.75 -50.38
CA THR A 361 27.61 -31.62 -51.22
C THR A 361 28.15 -30.16 -51.24
N GLU A 362 29.40 -29.93 -51.73
CA GLU A 362 29.97 -28.72 -52.41
C GLU A 362 29.94 -27.32 -51.70
N ALA A 363 31.07 -26.63 -51.47
CA ALA A 363 31.93 -25.83 -52.39
C ALA A 363 31.38 -24.39 -52.66
N GLU A 364 32.17 -23.30 -52.82
CA GLU A 364 33.60 -23.14 -53.17
C GLU A 364 34.18 -21.74 -52.73
N GLN A 365 35.51 -21.62 -52.58
CA GLN A 365 36.43 -20.44 -52.79
C GLN A 365 36.02 -18.99 -52.33
N ASP A 366 36.76 -18.32 -51.43
CA ASP A 366 37.96 -17.44 -51.61
C ASP A 366 37.59 -15.92 -51.58
N THR A 367 38.45 -14.92 -51.29
CA THR A 367 39.88 -14.83 -50.86
C THR A 367 40.07 -13.68 -49.84
N ALA A 368 41.31 -13.34 -49.45
CA ALA A 368 41.64 -12.35 -48.39
C ALA A 368 42.45 -11.11 -48.89
N GLU A 369 43.05 -10.37 -47.95
CA GLU A 369 43.92 -9.15 -48.06
C GLU A 369 43.15 -7.80 -48.21
N VAL A 370 43.39 -6.68 -47.50
CA VAL A 370 44.42 -6.10 -46.58
C VAL A 370 45.30 -4.98 -47.19
N ASN A 371 44.97 -3.71 -46.85
CA ASN A 371 45.86 -2.58 -46.48
C ASN A 371 45.00 -1.28 -46.29
N GLN A 372 45.24 -0.40 -45.29
CA GLN A 372 46.26 0.68 -45.14
C GLN A 372 46.17 1.76 -46.25
N SER A 373 46.22 3.09 -45.99
CA SER A 373 46.31 3.89 -44.74
C SER A 373 46.07 5.41 -45.04
N GLU A 374 46.21 6.30 -44.04
CA GLU A 374 46.31 7.79 -44.13
C GLU A 374 45.00 8.55 -44.50
N GLU A 375 44.74 9.82 -44.12
CA GLU A 375 45.46 10.82 -43.28
C GLU A 375 44.43 11.78 -42.59
N ALA A 376 44.88 12.71 -41.72
CA ALA A 376 44.04 13.75 -41.07
C ALA A 376 44.81 15.10 -40.98
N PRO A 377 44.15 16.27 -40.84
CA PRO A 377 43.99 16.85 -39.48
C PRO A 377 42.83 17.90 -39.28
N ALA A 378 42.82 18.49 -38.07
CA ALA A 378 42.38 19.87 -37.70
C ALA A 378 41.09 20.09 -36.87
N THR A 379 41.30 20.74 -35.71
CA THR A 379 40.37 21.34 -34.71
C THR A 379 40.23 22.88 -34.96
N PRO A 380 39.50 23.74 -34.19
CA PRO A 380 39.01 23.62 -32.79
C PRO A 380 37.67 24.31 -32.38
N SER A 381 37.36 24.24 -31.07
CA SER A 381 36.32 24.94 -30.27
C SER A 381 36.83 26.30 -29.70
N PRO A 382 36.21 27.01 -28.70
CA PRO A 382 34.97 26.80 -27.91
C PRO A 382 33.87 27.88 -28.24
N PRO A 383 33.39 28.87 -27.42
CA PRO A 383 33.71 29.39 -26.06
C PRO A 383 32.61 29.12 -24.99
N LEU A 384 32.47 29.98 -23.96
CA LEU A 384 31.44 29.97 -22.88
C LEU A 384 31.02 31.41 -22.48
N SER A 385 30.02 31.57 -21.58
CA SER A 385 29.78 32.65 -20.57
C SER A 385 28.40 33.36 -20.65
N PRO A 386 27.93 34.11 -19.61
CA PRO A 386 27.92 33.84 -18.15
C PRO A 386 26.50 34.08 -17.54
N ALA A 387 26.38 34.54 -16.28
CA ALA A 387 25.13 34.57 -15.50
C ALA A 387 24.72 35.95 -14.92
N ALA A 388 23.53 35.99 -14.28
CA ALA A 388 23.08 36.87 -13.17
C ALA A 388 21.90 37.87 -13.38
N SER A 389 21.29 38.23 -12.25
CA SER A 389 20.37 39.35 -11.91
C SER A 389 18.92 39.45 -12.47
N ASP A 390 17.97 39.06 -11.59
CA ASP A 390 17.04 39.94 -10.83
C ASP A 390 15.80 40.66 -11.47
N ILE A 391 14.75 40.81 -10.64
CA ILE A 391 13.56 41.70 -10.69
C ILE A 391 12.60 41.63 -11.90
N SER A 392 11.34 41.19 -11.67
CA SER A 392 10.07 41.93 -11.98
C SER A 392 8.80 41.08 -11.81
N GLU A 393 7.74 41.63 -11.21
CA GLU A 393 6.35 41.16 -11.42
C GLU A 393 5.85 41.61 -12.81
N PRO A 394 4.76 41.02 -13.34
CA PRO A 394 3.53 41.82 -13.33
C PRO A 394 2.22 41.06 -13.06
N GLN A 395 1.21 41.87 -12.77
CA GLN A 395 -0.15 41.53 -12.37
C GLN A 395 -0.97 40.68 -13.38
N SER A 396 -1.84 39.84 -12.79
CA SER A 396 -3.17 39.40 -13.24
C SER A 396 -3.64 39.69 -14.69
N THR A 397 -4.08 38.64 -15.38
CA THR A 397 -5.25 38.72 -16.28
C THR A 397 -6.19 37.53 -16.06
N LEU A 398 -7.49 37.80 -16.04
CA LEU A 398 -8.53 36.78 -15.97
C LEU A 398 -8.78 36.22 -17.38
N VAL A 399 -8.68 34.90 -17.56
CA VAL A 399 -9.25 34.21 -18.72
C VAL A 399 -10.21 33.14 -18.22
N ASN A 400 -11.50 33.44 -18.33
CA ASN A 400 -12.58 32.52 -18.01
C ASN A 400 -12.76 31.52 -19.17
N GLN A 401 -12.42 30.25 -18.97
CA GLN A 401 -12.81 29.16 -19.86
C GLN A 401 -13.55 28.07 -19.09
N SER A 402 -14.87 28.07 -19.28
CA SER A 402 -15.76 27.01 -18.84
C SER A 402 -15.47 25.70 -19.60
N GLN A 403 -14.99 24.68 -18.91
CA GLN A 403 -15.02 23.29 -19.38
C GLN A 403 -16.13 22.55 -18.64
N GLU A 404 -17.00 21.86 -19.39
CA GLU A 404 -18.08 21.06 -18.82
C GLU A 404 -17.51 19.83 -18.08
N SER A 405 -18.00 19.58 -16.86
CA SER A 405 -17.47 18.53 -16.00
C SER A 405 -18.08 17.17 -16.36
N ALA A 406 -17.31 16.34 -17.07
CA ALA A 406 -17.71 14.99 -17.50
C ALA A 406 -17.75 13.94 -16.36
N TRP A 407 -18.16 14.32 -15.15
CA TRP A 407 -18.20 13.46 -13.96
C TRP A 407 -19.49 13.69 -13.16
N ARG A 408 -20.16 12.60 -12.76
CA ARG A 408 -21.33 12.67 -11.86
C ARG A 408 -20.89 12.58 -10.41
N GLU A 409 -21.13 13.64 -9.64
CA GLU A 409 -21.06 13.57 -8.18
C GLU A 409 -22.35 12.90 -7.64
N VAL A 410 -22.21 11.69 -7.10
CA VAL A 410 -23.33 10.94 -6.50
C VAL A 410 -23.31 11.16 -4.99
N THR A 411 -24.18 12.04 -4.51
CA THR A 411 -24.42 12.26 -3.07
C THR A 411 -25.49 11.31 -2.58
N VAL A 412 -25.10 10.30 -1.79
CA VAL A 412 -26.05 9.39 -1.12
C VAL A 412 -26.49 10.02 0.20
N SER A 413 -27.61 10.74 0.19
CA SER A 413 -28.28 11.20 1.41
C SER A 413 -29.11 10.06 2.01
N GLY A 414 -28.66 9.49 3.12
CA GLY A 414 -29.50 8.59 3.92
C GLY A 414 -30.66 9.36 4.55
N GLY A 415 -31.88 8.89 4.30
CA GLY A 415 -33.11 9.41 4.89
C GLY A 415 -33.92 8.29 5.55
N ASP A 416 -34.23 8.50 6.82
CA ASP A 416 -35.13 7.76 7.74
C ASP A 416 -35.20 6.22 7.65
#